data_AF-A0A937VNG4-F1
#
_entry.id   AF-A0A937VNG4-F1
#
_cell.length_a   1.000
_cell.length_b   1.000
_cell.length_c   1.000
_cell.angle_alpha   90.00
_cell.angle_beta   90.00
_cell.angle_gamma   90.00
#
_symmetry.space_group_name_H-M   'P 1'
#
loop_
_entity.id
_entity.type
_entity.pdbx_description
1 polymer ?
#
loop_
_entity_poly.entity_id
_entity_poly.type
_entity_poly.pdbx_seq_one_letter_code
_entity_poly.pdbx_strand_id
1 'polypeptide(L)'
;TTNTKADGRFHSNWLNMMYPRLLLARGLLRADGVIMISIDDNEVHNLLSMVTEIFGGENVVGVLVWEKKKKGAFLARHLTNIKEYVVVVARNALSFGGLIGEIATDTETYPCINATNPREIRIIPAGIKSNFSENDYFLPKGSVISSGTMDMVLHSDLAIEAGVLKRQLIIEGNWRYTQENMEQFAKNGELYLTTDLYLRRIVAEPRYKNLKDLLPRVGEDEKADYRQYNPNNLFEDGWGSNEDGEEELRDLLNAQDIFPYPKPMKLIAKLIASVRDPEAIVIDFFAGSCTAAHAILNLNARDNGNRRFIMVQLPEPTGEGSPARQSGYATIADIGKERIRRVIKQMQGEQPKLIPDRETPEDLGFRVFRLERSHFKAWQDYTGGDVAELETLFDRFESPLAEVWTPESLLVEIMLLQGFPLDSAVTPLPACPHNHVLRVTSDLVAHHLYVCLDERLHPATADTLALGAEDVFVCLDSALDEETKLRLQDGRNVVVI
;
A
#
# COMPACT_ATOMS: atom_id res chain seq x y z
N THR A 1 22.38 -4.85 20.76
CA THR A 1 23.13 -3.79 21.47
C THR A 1 22.24 -2.57 21.56
N THR A 2 22.13 -1.93 22.72
CA THR A 2 21.23 -0.78 22.92
C THR A 2 21.87 0.48 22.34
N ASN A 3 21.30 1.03 21.27
CA ASN A 3 21.74 2.30 20.68
C ASN A 3 21.20 3.46 21.55
N THR A 4 22.00 3.97 22.49
CA THR A 4 21.57 5.03 23.42
C THR A 4 22.02 6.41 22.94
N LYS A 5 21.25 7.47 23.24
CA LYS A 5 21.61 8.86 22.89
C LYS A 5 22.93 9.34 23.51
N ALA A 6 23.41 8.67 24.56
CA ALA A 6 24.69 8.97 25.19
C ALA A 6 25.89 8.42 24.38
N ASP A 7 25.65 7.55 23.40
CA ASP A 7 26.68 7.06 22.49
C ASP A 7 26.96 8.12 21.42
N GLY A 8 28.24 8.52 21.27
CA GLY A 8 28.67 9.47 20.25
C GLY A 8 28.42 9.00 18.81
N ARG A 9 28.02 7.74 18.62
CA ARG A 9 27.67 7.14 17.32
C ARG A 9 26.17 6.91 17.12
N PHE A 10 25.30 7.45 17.97
CA PHE A 10 23.85 7.21 17.93
C PHE A 10 23.23 7.34 16.51
N HIS A 11 23.47 8.46 15.83
CA HIS A 11 22.96 8.72 14.49
C HIS A 11 23.59 7.81 13.43
N SER A 12 24.91 7.63 13.46
CA SER A 12 25.62 6.75 12.52
C SER A 12 25.16 5.29 12.63
N ASN A 13 24.90 4.81 13.85
CA ASN A 13 24.37 3.47 14.08
C ASN A 13 22.96 3.32 13.49
N TRP A 14 22.10 4.32 13.66
CA TRP A 14 20.76 4.33 13.07
C TRP A 14 20.81 4.35 11.54
N LEU A 15 21.69 5.18 10.96
CA LEU A 15 21.92 5.23 9.52
C LEU A 15 22.39 3.88 8.97
N ASN A 16 23.39 3.25 9.60
CA ASN A 16 23.92 1.94 9.21
C ASN A 16 22.87 0.83 9.32
N MET A 17 21.91 0.95 10.24
CA MET A 17 20.79 0.02 10.34
C MET A 17 19.78 0.25 9.20
N MET A 18 19.38 1.50 8.94
CA MET A 18 18.29 1.78 7.99
C MET A 18 18.70 1.68 6.52
N TYR A 19 19.92 2.10 6.17
CA TYR A 19 20.38 2.16 4.78
C TYR A 19 20.20 0.85 4.00
N PRO A 20 20.75 -0.31 4.44
CA PRO A 20 20.59 -1.56 3.68
C PRO A 20 19.13 -2.02 3.60
N ARG A 21 18.31 -1.71 4.63
CA ARG A 21 16.88 -2.08 4.64
C ARG A 21 16.09 -1.29 3.61
N LEU A 22 16.33 0.03 3.51
CA LEU A 22 15.69 0.88 2.52
C LEU A 22 16.15 0.56 1.10
N LEU A 23 17.42 0.19 0.92
CA LEU A 23 17.95 -0.27 -0.37
C LEU A 23 17.23 -1.54 -0.85
N LEU A 24 17.04 -2.52 0.03
CA LEU A 24 16.27 -3.74 -0.28
C LEU A 24 14.79 -3.42 -0.53
N ALA A 25 14.17 -2.58 0.32
CA ALA A 25 12.77 -2.19 0.16
C ALA A 25 12.51 -1.53 -1.20
N ARG A 26 13.43 -0.69 -1.70
CA ARG A 26 13.36 -0.11 -3.06
C ARG A 26 13.31 -1.18 -4.15
N GLY A 27 14.01 -2.30 -3.96
CA GLY A 27 14.02 -3.43 -4.89
C GLY A 27 12.69 -4.18 -4.95
N LEU A 28 11.88 -4.14 -3.88
CA LEU A 28 10.59 -4.82 -3.77
C LEU A 28 9.41 -3.99 -4.30
N LEU A 29 9.58 -2.68 -4.49
CA LEU A 29 8.49 -1.82 -4.97
C LEU A 29 8.27 -1.96 -6.49
N ARG A 30 6.99 -2.06 -6.88
CA ARG A 30 6.52 -1.84 -8.27
C ARG A 30 6.91 -0.44 -8.74
N ALA A 31 6.96 -0.20 -10.05
CA ALA A 31 7.39 1.09 -10.61
C ALA A 31 6.58 2.30 -10.09
N ASP A 32 5.27 2.14 -9.93
CA ASP A 32 4.31 3.08 -9.32
C ASP A 32 4.15 2.90 -7.80
N GLY A 33 4.96 2.03 -7.18
CA GLY A 33 4.92 1.76 -5.74
C GLY A 33 5.41 2.94 -4.90
N VAL A 34 5.01 2.97 -3.64
CA VAL A 34 5.36 4.02 -2.68
C VAL A 34 5.80 3.42 -1.34
N ILE A 35 6.78 4.04 -0.69
CA ILE A 35 7.15 3.77 0.70
C ILE A 35 6.79 4.97 1.57
N MET A 36 6.19 4.70 2.73
CA MET A 36 5.79 5.69 3.72
C MET A 36 6.48 5.37 5.04
N ILE A 37 7.22 6.33 5.60
CA ILE A 37 8.09 6.10 6.76
C ILE A 37 7.71 7.09 7.85
N SER A 38 7.10 6.60 8.94
CA SER A 38 6.87 7.40 10.14
C SER A 38 8.18 7.71 10.85
N ILE A 39 8.39 8.98 11.20
CA ILE A 39 9.61 9.44 11.87
C ILE A 39 9.31 10.66 12.75
N ASP A 40 10.07 10.81 13.83
CA ASP A 40 10.03 12.01 14.66
C ASP A 40 11.06 13.07 14.20
N ASP A 41 11.21 14.13 14.98
CA ASP A 41 12.15 15.22 14.72
C ASP A 41 13.62 14.85 14.92
N ASN A 42 13.94 13.73 15.58
CA ASN A 42 15.33 13.37 15.86
C ASN A 42 16.09 12.95 14.58
N GLU A 43 15.44 12.22 13.67
CA GLU A 43 16.11 11.58 12.51
C GLU A 43 15.52 11.97 11.15
N VAL A 44 14.50 12.83 11.08
CA VAL A 44 13.84 13.19 9.81
C VAL A 44 14.81 13.72 8.74
N HIS A 45 15.79 14.53 9.14
CA HIS A 45 16.79 15.10 8.22
C HIS A 45 17.74 14.03 7.67
N ASN A 46 18.15 13.10 8.53
CA ASN A 46 19.01 11.96 8.20
C ASN A 46 18.27 10.98 7.28
N LEU A 47 17.00 10.70 7.59
CA LEU A 47 16.14 9.89 6.74
C LEU A 47 15.96 10.52 5.35
N LEU A 48 15.68 11.83 5.27
CA LEU A 48 15.52 12.54 4.00
C LEU A 48 16.77 12.46 3.13
N SER A 49 17.94 12.60 3.74
CA SER A 49 19.23 12.47 3.05
C SER A 49 19.41 11.06 2.49
N MET A 50 19.10 10.04 3.29
CA MET A 50 19.22 8.64 2.92
C MET A 50 18.25 8.24 1.79
N VAL A 51 16.97 8.62 1.89
CA VAL A 51 16.00 8.29 0.84
C VAL A 51 16.29 9.06 -0.45
N THR A 52 16.81 10.28 -0.36
CA THR A 52 17.25 11.04 -1.55
C THR A 52 18.37 10.32 -2.28
N GLU A 53 19.33 9.75 -1.55
CA GLU A 53 20.43 8.97 -2.14
C GLU A 53 19.93 7.65 -2.75
N ILE A 54 19.11 6.89 -2.01
CA ILE A 54 18.67 5.55 -2.42
C ILE A 54 17.64 5.61 -3.56
N PHE A 55 16.68 6.53 -3.47
CA PHE A 55 15.54 6.61 -4.40
C PHE A 55 15.72 7.66 -5.50
N GLY A 56 16.55 8.68 -5.29
CA GLY A 56 16.59 9.88 -6.14
C GLY A 56 15.69 10.98 -5.55
N GLY A 57 16.18 12.23 -5.53
CA GLY A 57 15.48 13.35 -4.92
C GLY A 57 14.16 13.70 -5.62
N GLU A 58 14.08 13.46 -6.93
CA GLU A 58 12.86 13.61 -7.74
C GLU A 58 11.75 12.64 -7.34
N ASN A 59 12.10 11.54 -6.66
CA ASN A 59 11.15 10.52 -6.21
C ASN A 59 10.62 10.78 -4.79
N VAL A 60 11.13 11.81 -4.10
CA VAL A 60 10.59 12.26 -2.81
C VAL A 60 9.31 13.05 -3.05
N VAL A 61 8.17 12.46 -2.67
CA VAL A 61 6.84 13.03 -2.93
C VAL A 61 6.52 14.16 -1.94
N GLY A 62 6.87 13.97 -0.67
CA GLY A 62 6.60 14.95 0.36
C GLY A 62 6.82 14.43 1.78
N VAL A 63 6.65 15.32 2.75
CA VAL A 63 6.71 15.01 4.18
C VAL A 63 5.40 15.42 4.81
N LEU A 64 4.57 14.43 5.15
CA LEU A 64 3.30 14.68 5.82
C LEU A 64 3.56 15.03 7.29
N VAL A 65 2.80 15.96 7.84
CA VAL A 65 2.86 16.37 9.24
C VAL A 65 1.64 15.81 9.96
N TRP A 66 1.86 14.86 10.86
CA TRP A 66 0.82 14.21 11.64
C TRP A 66 0.73 14.79 13.05
N GLU A 67 -0.47 15.26 13.42
CA GLU A 67 -0.76 15.74 14.77
C GLU A 67 -1.04 14.54 15.71
N LYS A 68 -0.01 14.10 16.45
CA LYS A 68 -0.07 12.85 17.23
C LYS A 68 -0.78 12.96 18.59
N LYS A 69 -1.07 14.17 19.08
CA LYS A 69 -1.70 14.39 20.40
C LYS A 69 -2.41 15.74 20.51
N LYS A 70 -3.45 15.81 21.35
CA LYS A 70 -4.28 17.02 21.56
C LYS A 70 -3.62 18.08 22.44
N LYS A 71 -2.92 17.64 23.49
CA LYS A 71 -2.38 18.53 24.53
C LYS A 71 -0.90 18.30 24.69
N GLY A 72 -0.21 19.38 25.03
CA GLY A 72 1.17 19.30 25.42
C GLY A 72 1.39 18.65 26.77
N ALA A 73 2.57 18.09 26.93
CA ALA A 73 3.05 17.76 28.26
C ALA A 73 3.16 19.08 29.05
N PHE A 74 2.54 19.14 30.22
CA PHE A 74 2.61 20.31 31.11
C PHE A 74 4.06 20.72 31.42
N LEU A 75 4.97 19.75 31.40
CA LEU A 75 6.40 19.92 31.66
C LEU A 75 7.21 20.39 30.43
N ALA A 76 6.58 20.64 29.28
CA ALA A 76 7.26 21.18 28.11
C ALA A 76 7.76 22.60 28.39
N ARG A 77 9.09 22.77 28.47
CA ARG A 77 9.71 24.05 28.89
C ARG A 77 9.75 25.12 27.80
N HIS A 78 9.81 24.73 26.53
CA HIS A 78 10.07 25.65 25.42
C HIS A 78 9.00 25.56 24.34
N LEU A 79 8.74 24.35 23.86
CA LEU A 79 7.74 24.09 22.83
C LEU A 79 7.10 22.75 23.10
N THR A 80 5.78 22.70 22.93
CA THR A 80 5.08 21.42 22.94
C THR A 80 5.28 20.73 21.60
N ASN A 81 5.98 19.59 21.59
CA ASN A 81 6.05 18.73 20.41
C ASN A 81 4.79 17.87 20.31
N ILE A 82 3.80 18.30 19.51
CA ILE A 82 2.55 17.58 19.19
C ILE A 82 2.56 16.89 17.83
N LYS A 83 3.69 16.88 17.12
CA LYS A 83 3.75 16.39 15.75
C LYS A 83 4.77 15.28 15.55
N GLU A 84 4.53 14.48 14.53
CA GLU A 84 5.46 13.55 13.91
C GLU A 84 5.35 13.70 12.39
N TYR A 85 6.22 13.04 11.66
CA TYR A 85 6.30 13.13 10.21
C TYR A 85 6.07 11.77 9.56
N VAL A 86 5.54 11.79 8.34
CA VAL A 86 5.53 10.62 7.46
C VAL A 86 6.22 11.03 6.16
N VAL A 87 7.41 10.50 5.93
CA VAL A 87 8.15 10.73 4.67
C VAL A 87 7.57 9.81 3.60
N VAL A 88 7.17 10.38 2.46
CA VAL A 88 6.56 9.66 1.33
C VAL A 88 7.53 9.69 0.15
N VAL A 89 7.90 8.50 -0.33
CA VAL A 89 8.86 8.34 -1.43
C VAL A 89 8.30 7.35 -2.45
N ALA A 90 8.19 7.76 -3.70
CA ALA A 90 7.78 6.89 -4.79
C ALA A 90 8.97 6.05 -5.28
N ARG A 91 8.68 4.92 -5.92
CA ARG A 91 9.70 4.16 -6.65
C ARG A 91 10.12 4.88 -7.92
N ASN A 92 9.15 5.44 -8.63
CA ASN A 92 9.31 6.30 -9.80
C ASN A 92 8.18 7.35 -9.80
N ALA A 93 8.53 8.62 -9.62
CA ALA A 93 7.58 9.74 -9.59
C ALA A 93 6.77 9.89 -10.88
N LEU A 94 7.30 9.48 -12.03
CA LEU A 94 6.58 9.55 -13.31
C LEU A 94 5.45 8.53 -13.43
N SER A 95 5.57 7.41 -12.71
CA SER A 95 4.57 6.33 -12.72
C SER A 95 3.61 6.39 -11.52
N PHE A 96 3.99 7.12 -10.46
CA PHE A 96 3.20 7.22 -9.25
C PHE A 96 2.03 8.21 -9.41
N GLY A 97 0.81 7.72 -9.22
CA GLY A 97 -0.43 8.51 -9.37
C GLY A 97 -0.66 9.58 -8.30
N GLY A 98 0.21 9.69 -7.31
CA GLY A 98 0.03 10.55 -6.15
C GLY A 98 -0.83 9.92 -5.06
N LEU A 99 -0.88 10.56 -3.90
CA LEU A 99 -1.79 10.17 -2.82
C LEU A 99 -3.11 10.94 -2.98
N ILE A 100 -4.23 10.24 -2.93
CA ILE A 100 -5.57 10.81 -3.09
C ILE A 100 -6.25 10.93 -1.73
N GLY A 101 -6.58 12.15 -1.33
CA GLY A 101 -7.28 12.46 -0.08
C GLY A 101 -8.79 12.35 -0.20
N GLU A 102 -9.35 12.66 -1.37
CA GLU A 102 -10.81 12.71 -1.55
C GLU A 102 -11.21 12.26 -2.96
N ILE A 103 -12.29 11.50 -3.05
CA ILE A 103 -13.01 11.15 -4.28
C ILE A 103 -14.35 11.88 -4.22
N ALA A 104 -14.42 13.05 -4.86
CA ALA A 104 -15.64 13.82 -4.92
C ALA A 104 -16.56 13.22 -5.99
N THR A 105 -17.69 12.65 -5.55
CA THR A 105 -18.71 12.04 -6.43
C THR A 105 -19.92 12.96 -6.64
N ASP A 106 -20.05 14.01 -5.85
CA ASP A 106 -21.14 14.98 -6.00
C ASP A 106 -20.91 15.88 -7.22
N THR A 107 -22.02 16.30 -7.83
CA THR A 107 -21.96 17.26 -8.94
C THR A 107 -21.48 18.61 -8.40
N GLU A 108 -20.24 18.98 -8.75
CA GLU A 108 -19.64 20.26 -8.37
C GLU A 108 -19.77 21.28 -9.51
N THR A 109 -19.64 22.57 -9.17
CA THR A 109 -19.55 23.63 -10.17
C THR A 109 -18.28 24.45 -9.99
N TYR A 110 -17.63 24.81 -11.10
CA TYR A 110 -16.37 25.54 -11.10
C TYR A 110 -16.50 26.86 -11.85
N PRO A 111 -15.90 27.96 -11.35
CA PRO A 111 -15.86 29.21 -12.10
C PRO A 111 -15.05 29.02 -13.38
N CYS A 112 -15.55 29.52 -14.52
CA CYS A 112 -14.79 29.52 -15.77
C CYS A 112 -13.72 30.61 -15.83
N ILE A 113 -13.65 31.47 -14.82
CA ILE A 113 -12.71 32.58 -14.71
C ILE A 113 -11.79 32.46 -13.48
N ASN A 114 -10.62 33.06 -13.58
CA ASN A 114 -9.61 33.17 -12.53
C ASN A 114 -8.84 34.48 -12.68
N ALA A 115 -8.92 35.38 -11.69
CA ALA A 115 -8.34 36.73 -11.74
C ALA A 115 -6.84 36.78 -12.07
N THR A 116 -6.09 35.71 -11.80
CA THR A 116 -4.64 35.65 -12.08
C THR A 116 -4.30 35.38 -13.54
N ASN A 117 -5.26 34.91 -14.34
CA ASN A 117 -5.03 34.55 -15.74
C ASN A 117 -5.05 35.81 -16.63
N PRO A 118 -4.42 35.79 -17.82
CA PRO A 118 -4.54 36.91 -18.77
C PRO A 118 -5.99 37.09 -19.24
N ARG A 119 -6.35 38.34 -19.59
CA ARG A 119 -7.64 38.63 -20.22
C ARG A 119 -7.61 38.21 -21.67
N GLU A 120 -8.61 37.44 -22.07
CA GLU A 120 -8.79 37.00 -23.45
C GLU A 120 -10.28 37.01 -23.81
N ILE A 121 -10.57 36.93 -25.10
CA ILE A 121 -11.94 36.78 -25.60
C ILE A 121 -12.30 35.29 -25.64
N ARG A 122 -13.54 34.97 -25.25
CA ARG A 122 -14.19 33.68 -25.52
C ARG A 122 -15.51 33.90 -26.25
N ILE A 123 -15.85 32.92 -27.06
CA ILE A 123 -17.11 32.83 -27.79
C ILE A 123 -17.92 31.72 -27.14
N ILE A 124 -19.05 32.08 -26.55
CA ILE A 124 -19.94 31.14 -25.87
C ILE A 124 -21.12 30.85 -26.80
N PRO A 125 -21.34 29.59 -27.20
CA PRO A 125 -22.48 29.22 -28.05
C PRO A 125 -23.81 29.57 -27.38
N ALA A 126 -24.82 29.88 -28.19
CA ALA A 126 -26.20 29.91 -27.74
C ALA A 126 -26.65 28.52 -27.24
N GLY A 127 -27.68 28.50 -26.40
CA GLY A 127 -28.31 27.26 -25.91
C GLY A 127 -27.92 26.88 -24.48
N ILE A 128 -26.92 27.53 -23.88
CA ILE A 128 -26.58 27.28 -22.47
C ILE A 128 -27.67 27.80 -21.54
N LYS A 129 -27.91 27.08 -20.44
CA LYS A 129 -28.89 27.49 -19.43
C LYS A 129 -28.42 28.74 -18.69
N SER A 130 -29.38 29.54 -18.25
CA SER A 130 -29.16 30.66 -17.34
C SER A 130 -29.93 30.45 -16.05
N ASN A 131 -29.22 30.56 -14.94
CA ASN A 131 -29.79 30.60 -13.60
C ASN A 131 -29.97 32.05 -13.11
N PHE A 132 -29.88 33.04 -14.01
CA PHE A 132 -30.25 34.41 -13.70
C PHE A 132 -31.70 34.47 -13.22
N SER A 133 -32.00 35.38 -12.29
CA SER A 133 -33.33 35.46 -11.66
C SER A 133 -34.45 35.76 -12.66
N GLU A 134 -34.13 36.45 -13.75
CA GLU A 134 -35.07 36.80 -14.81
C GLU A 134 -34.92 35.83 -16.00
N ASN A 135 -36.04 35.22 -16.40
CA ASN A 135 -36.07 34.29 -17.53
C ASN A 135 -35.88 34.99 -18.88
N ASP A 136 -36.22 36.27 -18.97
CA ASP A 136 -36.02 37.10 -20.14
C ASP A 136 -35.21 38.33 -19.73
N TYR A 137 -33.97 38.43 -20.20
CA TYR A 137 -33.03 39.47 -19.77
C TYR A 137 -32.07 39.86 -20.89
N PHE A 138 -31.72 41.15 -20.94
CA PHE A 138 -30.88 41.70 -22.00
C PHE A 138 -29.81 42.64 -21.43
N LEU A 139 -28.56 42.47 -21.90
CA LEU A 139 -27.49 43.44 -21.72
C LEU A 139 -26.85 43.77 -23.08
N PRO A 140 -26.67 45.06 -23.40
CA PRO A 140 -26.03 45.46 -24.65
C PRO A 140 -24.53 45.18 -24.63
N LYS A 141 -23.95 45.03 -25.83
CA LYS A 141 -22.51 45.11 -26.04
C LYS A 141 -21.90 46.32 -25.31
N GLY A 142 -20.75 46.11 -24.68
CA GLY A 142 -20.01 47.11 -23.91
C GLY A 142 -20.35 47.12 -22.42
N SER A 143 -21.41 46.42 -21.99
CA SER A 143 -21.69 46.23 -20.57
C SER A 143 -20.60 45.42 -19.88
N VAL A 144 -20.44 45.66 -18.58
CA VAL A 144 -19.49 44.96 -17.70
C VAL A 144 -20.26 44.17 -16.65
N ILE A 145 -19.94 42.90 -16.52
CA ILE A 145 -20.44 42.02 -15.45
C ILE A 145 -19.34 41.97 -14.39
N SER A 146 -19.60 42.44 -13.16
CA SER A 146 -18.58 42.57 -12.11
C SER A 146 -19.05 42.05 -10.75
N SER A 147 -18.16 41.37 -10.03
CA SER A 147 -18.37 40.81 -8.70
C SER A 147 -17.02 40.64 -8.01
N GLY A 148 -16.83 41.36 -6.90
CA GLY A 148 -15.56 41.40 -6.19
C GLY A 148 -14.42 41.94 -7.05
N THR A 149 -13.36 41.13 -7.21
CA THR A 149 -12.14 41.48 -7.96
C THR A 149 -12.15 41.04 -9.42
N MET A 150 -13.26 40.44 -9.89
CA MET A 150 -13.36 39.92 -11.24
C MET A 150 -14.43 40.66 -12.04
N ASP A 151 -14.13 40.96 -13.30
CA ASP A 151 -15.07 41.54 -14.25
C ASP A 151 -14.98 40.86 -15.62
N MET A 152 -16.07 40.94 -16.38
CA MET A 152 -16.16 40.44 -17.75
C MET A 152 -16.78 41.52 -18.62
N VAL A 153 -16.19 41.78 -19.79
CA VAL A 153 -16.67 42.81 -20.72
C VAL A 153 -17.39 42.15 -21.88
N LEU A 154 -18.62 42.57 -22.15
CA LEU A 154 -19.43 42.07 -23.26
C LEU A 154 -18.97 42.69 -24.59
N HIS A 155 -18.55 41.86 -25.54
CA HIS A 155 -18.21 42.26 -26.91
C HIS A 155 -19.33 41.96 -27.92
N SER A 156 -20.39 41.28 -27.48
CA SER A 156 -21.69 41.15 -28.14
C SER A 156 -22.82 41.35 -27.14
N ASP A 157 -24.05 41.47 -27.61
CA ASP A 157 -25.21 41.50 -26.71
C ASP A 157 -25.38 40.16 -25.98
N LEU A 158 -25.77 40.21 -24.71
CA LEU A 158 -26.26 39.07 -23.94
C LEU A 158 -27.78 39.10 -23.97
N ALA A 159 -28.39 38.04 -24.49
CA ALA A 159 -29.84 37.88 -24.55
C ALA A 159 -30.22 36.52 -23.97
N ILE A 160 -30.86 36.54 -22.80
CA ILE A 160 -31.49 35.38 -22.18
C ILE A 160 -32.97 35.46 -22.51
N GLU A 161 -33.54 34.38 -23.05
CA GLU A 161 -34.99 34.26 -23.19
C GLU A 161 -35.42 32.84 -22.76
N ALA A 162 -36.52 32.76 -22.03
CA ALA A 162 -36.98 31.52 -21.38
C ALA A 162 -35.85 30.78 -20.60
N GLY A 163 -34.99 31.53 -19.92
CA GLY A 163 -33.91 30.99 -19.08
C GLY A 163 -32.73 30.40 -19.85
N VAL A 164 -32.57 30.73 -21.14
CA VAL A 164 -31.51 30.20 -22.00
C VAL A 164 -30.83 31.34 -22.76
N LEU A 165 -29.50 31.28 -22.89
CA LEU A 165 -28.75 32.20 -23.74
C LEU A 165 -29.15 31.99 -25.21
N LYS A 166 -29.83 32.94 -25.83
CA LYS A 166 -30.39 32.79 -27.19
C LYS A 166 -29.41 33.07 -28.32
N ARG A 167 -28.38 33.85 -28.04
CA ARG A 167 -27.41 34.29 -29.05
C ARG A 167 -26.02 33.95 -28.59
N GLN A 168 -25.13 33.74 -29.56
CA GLN A 168 -23.72 33.59 -29.27
C GLN A 168 -23.23 34.82 -28.51
N LEU A 169 -22.52 34.59 -27.40
CA LEU A 169 -21.98 35.63 -26.55
C LEU A 169 -20.47 35.73 -26.75
N ILE A 170 -19.97 36.90 -27.16
CA ILE A 170 -18.55 37.22 -27.23
C ILE A 170 -18.21 38.03 -26.00
N ILE A 171 -17.31 37.51 -25.18
CA ILE A 171 -17.06 38.05 -23.85
C ILE A 171 -15.57 37.97 -23.51
N GLU A 172 -15.06 39.04 -22.90
CA GLU A 172 -13.66 39.14 -22.48
C GLU A 172 -13.54 38.99 -20.97
N GLY A 173 -12.57 38.19 -20.51
CA GLY A 173 -12.30 37.96 -19.10
C GLY A 173 -11.05 37.12 -18.87
N ASN A 174 -10.74 36.83 -17.61
CA ASN A 174 -9.58 36.04 -17.22
C ASN A 174 -9.90 34.53 -17.21
N TRP A 175 -9.87 33.87 -18.36
CA TRP A 175 -10.42 32.51 -18.52
C TRP A 175 -9.53 31.41 -17.94
N ARG A 176 -10.15 30.38 -17.34
CA ARG A 176 -9.49 29.13 -16.93
C ARG A 176 -9.35 28.12 -18.07
N TYR A 177 -10.27 28.19 -19.03
CA TYR A 177 -10.42 27.19 -20.07
C TYR A 177 -10.17 27.82 -21.45
N THR A 178 -9.66 27.01 -22.37
CA THR A 178 -9.46 27.38 -23.77
C THR A 178 -10.80 27.55 -24.48
N GLN A 179 -10.80 28.17 -25.67
CA GLN A 179 -12.01 28.28 -26.49
C GLN A 179 -12.64 26.91 -26.81
N GLU A 180 -11.81 25.93 -27.19
CA GLU A 180 -12.24 24.56 -27.48
C GLU A 180 -12.94 23.89 -26.29
N ASN A 181 -12.35 24.01 -25.09
CA ASN A 181 -12.97 23.50 -23.87
C ASN A 181 -14.34 24.12 -23.62
N MET A 182 -14.46 25.46 -23.75
CA MET A 182 -15.73 26.16 -23.52
C MET A 182 -16.83 25.71 -24.49
N GLU A 183 -16.49 25.50 -25.76
CA GLU A 183 -17.42 24.96 -26.75
C GLU A 183 -17.86 23.54 -26.43
N GLN A 184 -16.92 22.70 -26.00
CA GLN A 184 -17.24 21.32 -25.62
C GLN A 184 -18.14 21.28 -24.39
N PHE A 185 -17.86 22.09 -23.36
CA PHE A 185 -18.73 22.18 -22.18
C PHE A 185 -20.13 22.67 -22.53
N ALA A 186 -20.26 23.66 -23.41
CA ALA A 186 -21.56 24.11 -23.90
C ALA A 186 -22.31 23.00 -24.64
N LYS A 187 -21.64 22.26 -25.54
CA LYS A 187 -22.22 21.13 -26.28
C LYS A 187 -22.68 20.00 -25.37
N ASN A 188 -21.92 19.71 -24.32
CA ASN A 188 -22.25 18.67 -23.33
C ASN A 188 -23.32 19.10 -22.33
N GLY A 189 -23.76 20.37 -22.34
CA GLY A 189 -24.66 20.91 -21.32
C GLY A 189 -24.00 21.10 -19.96
N GLU A 190 -22.67 21.13 -19.91
CA GLU A 190 -21.84 21.36 -18.72
C GLU A 190 -21.59 22.85 -18.44
N LEU A 191 -22.09 23.77 -19.27
CA LEU A 191 -21.85 25.21 -19.11
C LEU A 191 -23.17 25.95 -18.84
N TYR A 192 -23.16 26.88 -17.89
CA TYR A 192 -24.32 27.71 -17.58
C TYR A 192 -23.94 29.11 -17.05
N LEU A 193 -24.88 30.05 -17.16
CA LEU A 193 -24.80 31.37 -16.54
C LEU A 193 -25.34 31.30 -15.10
N THR A 194 -24.61 31.84 -14.13
CA THR A 194 -25.04 31.92 -12.74
C THR A 194 -26.10 32.99 -12.52
N THR A 195 -26.60 33.09 -11.29
CA THR A 195 -27.45 34.19 -10.81
C THR A 195 -26.83 35.57 -10.99
N ASP A 196 -25.49 35.64 -11.04
CA ASP A 196 -24.72 36.87 -11.21
C ASP A 196 -24.15 37.01 -12.64
N LEU A 197 -24.68 36.23 -13.60
CA LEU A 197 -24.29 36.21 -15.02
C LEU A 197 -22.83 35.78 -15.29
N TYR A 198 -22.18 35.15 -14.32
CA TYR A 198 -20.88 34.50 -14.53
C TYR A 198 -21.04 33.13 -15.19
N LEU A 199 -19.99 32.65 -15.83
CA LEU A 199 -19.98 31.30 -16.39
C LEU A 199 -19.38 30.31 -15.39
N ARG A 200 -20.12 29.24 -15.11
CA ARG A 200 -19.63 28.09 -14.36
C ARG A 200 -19.78 26.80 -15.17
N ARG A 201 -18.81 25.91 -14.97
CA ARG A 201 -18.82 24.56 -15.50
C ARG A 201 -19.42 23.61 -14.46
N ILE A 202 -20.33 22.74 -14.87
CA ILE A 202 -20.87 21.61 -14.12
C ILE A 202 -19.94 20.42 -14.37
N VAL A 203 -19.52 19.75 -13.30
CA VAL A 203 -18.69 18.53 -13.39
C VAL A 203 -19.41 17.45 -12.61
N ALA A 204 -19.89 16.43 -13.32
CA ALA A 204 -20.59 15.28 -12.73
C ALA A 204 -19.70 14.02 -12.64
N GLU A 205 -18.52 14.04 -13.27
CA GLU A 205 -17.56 12.94 -13.19
C GLU A 205 -16.84 12.94 -11.84
N PRO A 206 -16.56 11.76 -11.24
CA PRO A 206 -15.79 11.68 -10.01
C PRO A 206 -14.41 12.34 -10.14
N ARG A 207 -14.06 13.18 -9.17
CA ARG A 207 -12.77 13.89 -9.15
C ARG A 207 -11.91 13.39 -8.01
N TYR A 208 -10.67 13.04 -8.33
CA TYR A 208 -9.65 12.64 -7.37
C TYR A 208 -8.90 13.89 -6.93
N LYS A 209 -9.04 14.26 -5.65
CA LYS A 209 -8.31 15.37 -5.03
C LYS A 209 -7.15 14.79 -4.23
N ASN A 210 -5.97 15.37 -4.42
CA ASN A 210 -4.75 14.91 -3.76
C ASN A 210 -4.83 15.06 -2.25
N LEU A 211 -4.07 14.22 -1.55
CA LEU A 211 -3.90 14.25 -0.12
C LEU A 211 -3.19 15.55 0.31
N LYS A 212 -3.61 16.14 1.43
CA LYS A 212 -2.97 17.31 2.03
C LYS A 212 -1.76 16.85 2.84
N ASP A 213 -0.73 17.69 2.88
CA ASP A 213 0.48 17.46 3.66
C ASP A 213 0.27 17.55 5.17
N LEU A 214 -0.81 18.20 5.62
CA LEU A 214 -1.21 18.27 7.02
C LEU A 214 -2.28 17.23 7.35
N LEU A 215 -1.99 16.39 8.35
CA LEU A 215 -2.84 15.31 8.84
C LEU A 215 -3.35 15.66 10.25
N PRO A 216 -4.44 16.45 10.36
CA PRO A 216 -4.96 16.90 11.65
C PRO A 216 -5.55 15.73 12.43
N ARG A 217 -5.40 15.78 13.76
CA ARG A 217 -5.92 14.71 14.62
C ARG A 217 -7.44 14.69 14.63
N VAL A 218 -8.07 15.86 14.51
CA VAL A 218 -9.53 16.05 14.45
C VAL A 218 -9.90 16.42 13.02
N GLY A 219 -10.96 15.79 12.50
CA GLY A 219 -11.52 16.10 11.20
C GLY A 219 -12.50 17.25 11.26
N GLU A 220 -13.31 17.39 10.22
CA GLU A 220 -14.40 18.37 10.19
C GLU A 220 -15.57 17.95 11.10
N ASP A 221 -15.76 16.63 11.32
CA ASP A 221 -16.68 16.11 12.32
C ASP A 221 -15.96 15.76 13.64
N GLU A 222 -16.35 16.44 14.73
CA GLU A 222 -15.79 16.24 16.07
C GLU A 222 -16.29 14.96 16.76
N LYS A 223 -17.25 14.22 16.17
CA LYS A 223 -17.94 13.07 16.80
C LYS A 223 -17.51 11.68 16.34
N ALA A 224 -16.55 11.55 15.44
CA ALA A 224 -16.25 10.26 14.81
C ALA A 224 -15.58 9.25 15.76
N ASP A 225 -16.16 8.05 15.85
CA ASP A 225 -15.54 6.85 16.40
C ASP A 225 -14.18 6.62 15.71
N TYR A 226 -13.11 6.36 16.47
CA TYR A 226 -11.79 6.08 15.89
C TYR A 226 -11.80 4.85 14.97
N ARG A 227 -12.79 3.96 15.11
CA ARG A 227 -12.95 2.79 14.25
C ARG A 227 -13.54 3.15 12.90
N GLN A 228 -14.40 4.16 12.80
CA GLN A 228 -15.10 4.53 11.57
C GLN A 228 -14.41 5.71 10.87
N TYR A 229 -14.19 5.59 9.57
CA TYR A 229 -13.73 6.69 8.74
C TYR A 229 -14.23 6.52 7.30
N ASN A 230 -14.40 7.63 6.58
CA ASN A 230 -14.79 7.62 5.19
C ASN A 230 -13.59 7.29 4.27
N PRO A 231 -13.56 6.14 3.55
CA PRO A 231 -12.46 5.82 2.65
C PRO A 231 -12.40 6.75 1.42
N ASN A 232 -13.54 7.35 1.03
CA ASN A 232 -13.63 8.27 -0.10
C ASN A 232 -13.32 9.72 0.28
N ASN A 233 -13.47 10.12 1.55
CA ASN A 233 -13.04 11.43 2.04
C ASN A 233 -12.18 11.30 3.29
N LEU A 234 -10.85 11.24 3.10
CA LEU A 234 -9.89 11.08 4.17
C LEU A 234 -9.72 12.35 5.04
N PHE A 235 -10.43 13.44 4.77
CA PHE A 235 -10.37 14.67 5.59
C PHE A 235 -11.59 14.88 6.49
N GLU A 236 -12.69 14.18 6.19
CA GLU A 236 -13.93 14.26 6.96
C GLU A 236 -13.67 13.91 8.43
N ASP A 237 -12.90 12.84 8.66
CA ASP A 237 -12.48 12.38 9.96
C ASP A 237 -11.03 12.72 10.28
N GLY A 238 -10.74 12.77 11.58
CA GLY A 238 -9.38 12.89 12.09
C GLY A 238 -8.44 11.76 11.64
N TRP A 239 -7.14 11.96 11.80
CA TRP A 239 -6.10 10.97 11.44
C TRP A 239 -5.69 10.04 12.58
N GLY A 240 -6.32 10.18 13.75
CA GLY A 240 -6.00 9.43 14.96
C GLY A 240 -4.78 9.98 15.71
N SER A 241 -4.58 9.53 16.93
CA SER A 241 -3.52 9.96 17.85
C SER A 241 -2.77 8.77 18.46
N ASN A 242 -1.70 9.05 19.21
CA ASN A 242 -1.01 7.99 19.95
C ASN A 242 -1.93 7.35 21.01
N GLU A 243 -2.76 8.16 21.68
CA GLU A 243 -3.73 7.67 22.65
C GLU A 243 -4.76 6.73 22.03
N ASP A 244 -5.23 7.01 20.81
CA ASP A 244 -6.15 6.13 20.08
C ASP A 244 -5.51 4.75 19.82
N GLY A 245 -4.23 4.72 19.40
CA GLY A 245 -3.50 3.46 19.18
C GLY A 245 -3.33 2.62 20.45
N GLU A 246 -3.09 3.27 21.59
CA GLU A 246 -2.97 2.61 22.89
C GLU A 246 -4.32 2.03 23.34
N GLU A 247 -5.40 2.80 23.20
CA GLU A 247 -6.77 2.37 23.52
C GLU A 247 -7.22 1.20 22.62
N GLU A 248 -7.01 1.30 21.31
CA GLU A 248 -7.28 0.22 20.35
C GLU A 248 -6.64 -1.10 20.78
N LEU A 249 -5.34 -1.06 21.11
CA LEU A 249 -4.61 -2.27 21.46
C LEU A 249 -5.07 -2.82 22.81
N ARG A 250 -5.34 -1.95 23.79
CA ARG A 250 -5.86 -2.32 25.11
C ARG A 250 -7.20 -3.03 25.00
N ASP A 251 -8.13 -2.47 24.23
CA ASP A 251 -9.47 -3.02 24.04
C ASP A 251 -9.41 -4.38 23.33
N LEU A 252 -8.54 -4.50 22.32
CA LEU A 252 -8.39 -5.73 21.56
C LEU A 252 -7.74 -6.84 22.41
N LEU A 253 -6.66 -6.52 23.13
CA LEU A 253 -5.90 -7.50 23.91
C LEU A 253 -6.45 -7.71 25.32
N ASN A 254 -7.44 -6.91 25.75
CA ASN A 254 -7.98 -6.91 27.12
C ASN A 254 -6.89 -6.77 28.19
N ALA A 255 -5.85 -6.00 27.89
CA ALA A 255 -4.72 -5.79 28.80
C ALA A 255 -4.05 -4.44 28.54
N GLN A 256 -3.58 -3.80 29.60
CA GLN A 256 -2.87 -2.51 29.53
C GLN A 256 -1.37 -2.72 29.34
N ASP A 257 -0.70 -1.72 28.77
CA ASP A 257 0.76 -1.62 28.68
C ASP A 257 1.45 -2.87 28.06
N ILE A 258 0.76 -3.52 27.10
CA ILE A 258 1.29 -4.69 26.39
C ILE A 258 2.37 -4.30 25.38
N PHE A 259 2.18 -3.19 24.67
CA PHE A 259 3.14 -2.71 23.68
C PHE A 259 3.25 -1.20 23.76
N PRO A 260 4.46 -0.63 23.83
CA PRO A 260 4.63 0.81 23.90
C PRO A 260 4.45 1.44 22.51
N TYR A 261 3.73 2.56 22.45
CA TYR A 261 3.60 3.42 21.26
C TYR A 261 3.07 2.72 19.97
N PRO A 262 1.99 1.92 20.04
CA PRO A 262 1.35 1.43 18.82
C PRO A 262 0.85 2.60 17.97
N LYS A 263 1.06 2.54 16.64
CA LYS A 263 0.43 3.51 15.73
C LYS A 263 -1.08 3.27 15.71
N PRO A 264 -1.91 4.33 15.61
CA PRO A 264 -3.37 4.17 15.49
C PRO A 264 -3.73 3.54 14.15
N MET A 265 -4.72 2.64 14.16
CA MET A 265 -5.19 1.94 12.96
C MET A 265 -5.69 2.95 11.91
N LYS A 266 -6.43 3.98 12.34
CA LYS A 266 -6.98 5.00 11.45
C LYS A 266 -5.91 5.71 10.61
N LEU A 267 -4.75 6.05 11.19
CA LEU A 267 -3.63 6.67 10.46
C LEU A 267 -3.17 5.75 9.32
N ILE A 268 -2.84 4.50 9.67
CA ILE A 268 -2.27 3.54 8.71
C ILE A 268 -3.28 3.19 7.62
N ALA A 269 -4.54 3.01 7.99
CA ALA A 269 -5.59 2.68 7.05
C ALA A 269 -5.86 3.82 6.06
N LYS A 270 -5.88 5.07 6.51
CA LYS A 270 -6.05 6.23 5.63
C LYS A 270 -4.84 6.44 4.71
N LEU A 271 -3.61 6.20 5.20
CA LEU A 271 -2.41 6.23 4.37
C LEU A 271 -2.47 5.18 3.26
N ILE A 272 -2.83 3.93 3.57
CA ILE A 272 -2.99 2.86 2.57
C ILE A 272 -4.14 3.21 1.60
N ALA A 273 -5.28 3.66 2.11
CA ALA A 273 -6.42 4.05 1.29
C ALA A 273 -6.07 5.15 0.28
N SER A 274 -5.18 6.08 0.65
CA SER A 274 -4.77 7.19 -0.22
C SER A 274 -4.01 6.74 -1.46
N VAL A 275 -3.48 5.51 -1.51
CA VAL A 275 -2.82 4.93 -2.70
C VAL A 275 -3.84 4.49 -3.76
N ARG A 276 -5.10 4.22 -3.37
CA ARG A 276 -6.20 3.82 -4.27
C ARG A 276 -5.95 2.54 -5.08
N ASP A 277 -5.15 1.62 -4.54
CA ASP A 277 -4.94 0.29 -5.12
C ASP A 277 -5.63 -0.77 -4.23
N PRO A 278 -6.75 -1.37 -4.67
CA PRO A 278 -7.48 -2.39 -3.92
C PRO A 278 -6.82 -3.78 -3.94
N GLU A 279 -5.83 -4.00 -4.80
CA GLU A 279 -5.09 -5.27 -4.93
C GLU A 279 -3.63 -5.15 -4.42
N ALA A 280 -3.31 -4.04 -3.75
CA ALA A 280 -1.96 -3.75 -3.28
C ALA A 280 -1.41 -4.84 -2.35
N ILE A 281 -0.11 -5.13 -2.50
CA ILE A 281 0.66 -5.89 -1.51
C ILE A 281 1.37 -4.88 -0.60
N VAL A 282 1.02 -4.88 0.69
CA VAL A 282 1.59 -3.96 1.67
C VAL A 282 2.61 -4.68 2.54
N ILE A 283 3.84 -4.19 2.55
CA ILE A 283 4.93 -4.74 3.36
C ILE A 283 5.24 -3.77 4.50
N ASP A 284 5.17 -4.26 5.74
CA ASP A 284 5.66 -3.55 6.92
C ASP A 284 6.78 -4.38 7.54
N PHE A 285 8.02 -3.96 7.31
CA PHE A 285 9.22 -4.63 7.82
C PHE A 285 9.70 -4.09 9.18
N PHE A 286 8.89 -3.25 9.82
CA PHE A 286 9.00 -2.83 11.22
C PHE A 286 7.63 -2.97 11.90
N ALA A 287 7.00 -4.14 11.75
CA ALA A 287 5.57 -4.31 12.00
C ALA A 287 5.12 -3.97 13.43
N GLY A 288 6.00 -4.12 14.43
CA GLY A 288 5.72 -3.81 15.82
C GLY A 288 4.50 -4.59 16.33
N SER A 289 3.47 -3.87 16.77
CA SER A 289 2.19 -4.46 17.17
C SER A 289 1.34 -4.99 16.02
N CYS A 290 1.77 -4.85 14.75
CA CYS A 290 1.04 -5.21 13.52
C CYS A 290 -0.21 -4.35 13.26
N THR A 291 -0.13 -3.03 13.48
CA THR A 291 -1.21 -2.10 13.13
C THR A 291 -1.53 -2.13 11.62
N ALA A 292 -0.52 -2.27 10.75
CA ALA A 292 -0.74 -2.31 9.31
C ALA A 292 -1.63 -3.49 8.86
N ALA A 293 -1.40 -4.70 9.39
CA ALA A 293 -2.28 -5.84 9.11
C ALA A 293 -3.73 -5.60 9.58
N HIS A 294 -3.92 -4.99 10.76
CA HIS A 294 -5.26 -4.59 11.22
C HIS A 294 -5.91 -3.59 10.25
N ALA A 295 -5.20 -2.55 9.84
CA ALA A 295 -5.69 -1.55 8.90
C ALA A 295 -6.12 -2.16 7.55
N ILE A 296 -5.34 -3.12 7.03
CA ILE A 296 -5.61 -3.76 5.74
C ILE A 296 -6.85 -4.65 5.80
N LEU A 297 -6.99 -5.48 6.85
CA LEU A 297 -8.19 -6.28 7.07
C LEU A 297 -9.44 -5.39 7.16
N ASN A 298 -9.35 -4.28 7.88
CA ASN A 298 -10.45 -3.32 8.00
C ASN A 298 -10.80 -2.66 6.65
N LEU A 299 -9.80 -2.28 5.84
CA LEU A 299 -10.02 -1.71 4.52
C LEU A 299 -10.71 -2.68 3.57
N ASN A 300 -10.19 -3.91 3.45
CA ASN A 300 -10.75 -4.92 2.55
C ASN A 300 -12.22 -5.23 2.87
N ALA A 301 -12.58 -5.27 4.15
CA ALA A 301 -13.97 -5.46 4.58
C ALA A 301 -14.87 -4.25 4.24
N ARG A 302 -14.31 -3.05 4.12
CA ARG A 302 -15.05 -1.80 3.87
C ARG A 302 -15.24 -1.47 2.41
N ASP A 303 -14.18 -1.57 1.63
CA ASP A 303 -14.16 -1.16 0.23
C ASP A 303 -14.19 -2.34 -0.75
N ASN A 304 -14.42 -3.55 -0.22
CA ASN A 304 -14.40 -4.81 -0.96
C ASN A 304 -13.07 -5.07 -1.70
N GLY A 305 -11.97 -4.49 -1.22
CA GLY A 305 -10.64 -4.76 -1.73
C GLY A 305 -10.14 -6.16 -1.41
N ASN A 306 -8.97 -6.48 -1.97
CA ASN A 306 -8.25 -7.72 -1.81
C ASN A 306 -6.74 -7.47 -1.61
N ARG A 307 -6.45 -6.46 -0.79
CA ARG A 307 -5.07 -6.09 -0.44
C ARG A 307 -4.44 -7.22 0.39
N ARG A 308 -3.21 -7.59 0.04
CA ARG A 308 -2.40 -8.58 0.76
C ARG A 308 -1.37 -7.90 1.65
N PHE A 309 -0.91 -8.58 2.69
CA PHE A 309 0.07 -8.00 3.62
C PHE A 309 1.22 -8.95 3.98
N ILE A 310 2.40 -8.38 4.19
CA ILE A 310 3.59 -9.07 4.70
C ILE A 310 4.13 -8.27 5.90
N MET A 311 4.02 -8.84 7.10
CA MET A 311 4.51 -8.23 8.33
C MET A 311 5.83 -8.90 8.74
N VAL A 312 6.92 -8.14 8.84
CA VAL A 312 8.20 -8.64 9.35
C VAL A 312 8.47 -8.02 10.71
N GLN A 313 8.64 -8.88 11.71
CA GLN A 313 8.92 -8.47 13.08
C GLN A 313 10.04 -9.35 13.65
N LEU A 314 11.11 -8.70 14.15
CA LEU A 314 12.15 -9.38 14.91
C LEU A 314 11.51 -10.04 16.15
N PRO A 315 11.86 -11.31 16.49
CA PRO A 315 11.38 -11.97 17.70
C PRO A 315 12.09 -11.42 18.95
N GLU A 316 12.06 -10.09 19.13
CA GLU A 316 12.62 -9.40 20.27
C GLU A 316 11.89 -9.84 21.55
N PRO A 317 12.60 -10.32 22.58
CA PRO A 317 12.00 -10.71 23.84
C PRO A 317 11.30 -9.53 24.52
N THR A 318 10.08 -9.75 25.04
CA THR A 318 9.43 -8.76 25.90
C THR A 318 10.19 -8.63 27.23
N GLY A 319 10.17 -7.46 27.87
CA GLY A 319 10.88 -7.24 29.12
C GLY A 319 10.47 -8.22 30.23
N GLU A 320 11.43 -8.70 31.02
CA GLU A 320 11.14 -9.55 32.18
C GLU A 320 10.23 -8.82 33.16
N GLY A 321 9.15 -9.47 33.61
CA GLY A 321 8.15 -8.87 34.48
C GLY A 321 7.20 -7.86 33.82
N SER A 322 7.35 -7.55 32.53
CA SER A 322 6.42 -6.66 31.81
C SER A 322 5.00 -7.23 31.74
N PRO A 323 3.95 -6.38 31.62
CA PRO A 323 2.57 -6.83 31.42
C PRO A 323 2.42 -7.78 30.22
N ALA A 324 3.20 -7.53 29.16
CA ALA A 324 3.25 -8.41 27.99
C ALA A 324 3.71 -9.82 28.34
N ARG A 325 4.83 -9.94 29.09
CA ARG A 325 5.37 -11.23 29.53
C ARG A 325 4.40 -11.96 30.46
N GLN A 326 3.78 -11.23 31.39
CA GLN A 326 2.76 -11.78 32.31
C GLN A 326 1.52 -12.28 31.57
N SER A 327 1.18 -11.64 30.45
CA SER A 327 0.09 -12.04 29.56
C SER A 327 0.45 -13.17 28.59
N GLY A 328 1.64 -13.77 28.73
CA GLY A 328 2.09 -14.91 27.94
C GLY A 328 2.77 -14.56 26.61
N TYR A 329 3.01 -13.27 26.33
CA TYR A 329 3.71 -12.85 25.11
C TYR A 329 5.23 -12.87 25.34
N ALA A 330 5.91 -13.89 24.82
CA ALA A 330 7.34 -14.05 25.00
C ALA A 330 8.16 -13.05 24.14
N THR A 331 7.63 -12.68 22.99
CA THR A 331 8.27 -11.76 22.04
C THR A 331 7.31 -10.70 21.54
N ILE A 332 7.84 -9.60 21.00
CA ILE A 332 7.03 -8.59 20.30
C ILE A 332 6.23 -9.21 19.15
N ALA A 333 6.83 -10.16 18.42
CA ALA A 333 6.14 -10.88 17.35
C ALA A 333 4.91 -11.67 17.85
N ASP A 334 4.91 -12.15 19.11
CA ASP A 334 3.74 -12.81 19.69
C ASP A 334 2.58 -11.85 19.88
N ILE A 335 2.85 -10.62 20.31
CA ILE A 335 1.85 -9.55 20.43
C ILE A 335 1.23 -9.25 19.06
N GLY A 336 2.05 -9.07 18.03
CA GLY A 336 1.60 -8.80 16.66
C GLY A 336 0.71 -9.91 16.09
N LYS A 337 1.13 -11.18 16.23
CA LYS A 337 0.33 -12.35 15.82
C LYS A 337 -1.01 -12.39 16.55
N GLU A 338 -1.01 -12.12 17.86
CA GLU A 338 -2.23 -12.13 18.64
C GLU A 338 -3.16 -10.96 18.28
N ARG A 339 -2.63 -9.76 18.01
CA ARG A 339 -3.42 -8.63 17.46
C ARG A 339 -4.16 -9.07 16.21
N ILE A 340 -3.46 -9.65 15.24
CA ILE A 340 -4.06 -10.10 13.97
C ILE A 340 -5.15 -11.15 14.22
N ARG A 341 -4.89 -12.18 15.05
CA ARG A 341 -5.88 -13.21 15.39
C ARG A 341 -7.15 -12.64 16.02
N ARG A 342 -7.02 -11.68 16.93
CA ARG A 342 -8.18 -11.07 17.61
C ARG A 342 -8.99 -10.18 16.68
N VAL A 343 -8.35 -9.45 15.78
CA VAL A 343 -9.04 -8.69 14.72
C VAL A 343 -9.85 -9.63 13.84
N ILE A 344 -9.24 -10.71 13.34
CA ILE A 344 -9.93 -11.72 12.52
C ILE A 344 -11.11 -12.32 13.28
N LYS A 345 -10.92 -12.68 14.55
CA LYS A 345 -11.98 -13.25 15.39
C LYS A 345 -13.12 -12.26 15.61
N GLN A 346 -12.84 -10.97 15.81
CA GLN A 346 -13.87 -9.94 15.91
C GLN A 346 -14.66 -9.83 14.61
N MET A 347 -13.98 -9.75 13.46
CA MET A 347 -14.63 -9.68 12.15
C MET A 347 -15.52 -10.90 11.87
N GLN A 348 -15.07 -12.11 12.25
CA GLN A 348 -15.86 -13.33 12.14
C GLN A 348 -17.06 -13.38 13.11
N GLY A 349 -16.94 -12.73 14.28
CA GLY A 349 -18.00 -12.66 15.29
C GLY A 349 -19.04 -11.55 15.04
N GLU A 350 -18.68 -10.51 14.28
CA GLU A 350 -19.48 -9.29 14.09
C GLU A 350 -20.49 -9.31 12.93
N GLN A 351 -20.64 -10.38 12.12
CA GLN A 351 -21.90 -10.83 11.44
C GLN A 351 -21.68 -11.93 10.36
N PRO A 352 -22.73 -12.71 10.00
CA PRO A 352 -22.75 -13.47 8.75
C PRO A 352 -22.78 -12.49 7.55
N LYS A 353 -21.71 -12.49 6.74
CA LYS A 353 -21.51 -11.69 5.52
C LYS A 353 -21.78 -10.18 5.68
N LEU A 354 -20.74 -9.43 6.05
CA LEU A 354 -20.71 -7.95 5.99
C LEU A 354 -20.96 -7.37 4.59
N ILE A 355 -20.84 -8.20 3.53
CA ILE A 355 -21.24 -7.90 2.16
C ILE A 355 -22.02 -9.12 1.61
N PRO A 356 -23.35 -9.03 1.37
CA PRO A 356 -24.17 -10.16 0.92
C PRO A 356 -23.72 -10.77 -0.42
N ASP A 357 -23.11 -9.95 -1.30
CA ASP A 357 -22.89 -10.24 -2.72
C ASP A 357 -21.40 -10.27 -3.14
N ARG A 358 -20.46 -10.59 -2.23
CA ARG A 358 -19.06 -10.77 -2.62
C ARG A 358 -18.91 -12.06 -3.46
N GLU A 359 -18.38 -11.94 -4.68
CA GLU A 359 -18.15 -13.08 -5.58
C GLU A 359 -17.11 -14.08 -5.02
N THR A 360 -16.14 -13.58 -4.25
CA THR A 360 -15.09 -14.39 -3.62
C THR A 360 -15.24 -14.44 -2.09
N PRO A 361 -15.01 -15.60 -1.44
CA PRO A 361 -14.93 -15.66 0.02
C PRO A 361 -13.86 -14.71 0.56
N GLU A 362 -14.12 -14.08 1.71
CA GLU A 362 -13.15 -13.20 2.36
C GLU A 362 -11.97 -14.02 2.91
N ASP A 363 -10.75 -13.79 2.42
CA ASP A 363 -9.55 -14.37 3.00
C ASP A 363 -9.07 -13.52 4.18
N LEU A 364 -9.47 -13.95 5.37
CA LEU A 364 -9.02 -13.38 6.64
C LEU A 364 -7.80 -14.10 7.21
N GLY A 365 -7.30 -15.14 6.52
CA GLY A 365 -6.21 -15.97 7.00
C GLY A 365 -4.86 -15.27 6.96
N PHE A 366 -3.91 -15.79 7.73
CA PHE A 366 -2.50 -15.45 7.57
C PHE A 366 -1.62 -16.65 7.91
N ARG A 367 -0.45 -16.74 7.28
CA ARG A 367 0.58 -17.73 7.58
C ARG A 367 1.69 -17.09 8.40
N VAL A 368 2.34 -17.88 9.25
CA VAL A 368 3.47 -17.42 10.07
C VAL A 368 4.71 -18.20 9.67
N PHE A 369 5.73 -17.48 9.23
CA PHE A 369 7.04 -18.04 8.90
C PHE A 369 8.08 -17.57 9.91
N ARG A 370 9.17 -18.33 10.03
CA ARG A 370 10.34 -17.99 10.83
C ARG A 370 11.58 -18.14 9.97
N LEU A 371 12.57 -17.29 10.22
CA LEU A 371 13.86 -17.42 9.57
C LEU A 371 14.66 -18.52 10.28
N GLU A 372 15.08 -19.53 9.52
CA GLU A 372 15.97 -20.59 9.98
C GLU A 372 17.21 -20.64 9.08
N ARG A 373 18.17 -21.51 9.42
CA ARG A 373 19.30 -21.77 8.53
C ARG A 373 18.79 -22.50 7.29
N SER A 374 19.44 -22.24 6.15
CA SER A 374 19.14 -22.94 4.89
C SER A 374 19.23 -24.46 5.07
N HIS A 375 18.29 -25.17 4.45
CA HIS A 375 18.33 -26.63 4.34
C HIS A 375 19.28 -27.09 3.24
N PHE A 376 19.92 -26.17 2.50
CA PHE A 376 21.02 -26.47 1.60
C PHE A 376 22.36 -26.22 2.31
N LYS A 377 23.31 -27.13 2.09
CA LYS A 377 24.69 -26.98 2.59
C LYS A 377 25.32 -25.75 1.94
N ALA A 378 25.88 -24.86 2.76
CA ALA A 378 26.63 -23.71 2.26
C ALA A 378 27.88 -24.19 1.51
N TRP A 379 28.10 -23.63 0.31
CA TRP A 379 29.33 -23.86 -0.42
C TRP A 379 30.52 -23.32 0.38
N GLN A 380 31.58 -24.12 0.52
CA GLN A 380 32.83 -23.73 1.17
C GLN A 380 33.97 -23.95 0.20
N ASP A 381 34.76 -22.89 -0.04
CA ASP A 381 35.93 -22.99 -0.88
C ASP A 381 37.00 -23.84 -0.20
N TYR A 382 37.55 -24.81 -0.94
CA TYR A 382 38.69 -25.58 -0.48
C TYR A 382 39.96 -24.72 -0.54
N THR A 383 40.57 -24.47 0.61
CA THR A 383 41.78 -23.62 0.67
C THR A 383 43.09 -24.39 0.42
N GLY A 384 43.02 -25.71 0.19
CA GLY A 384 44.17 -26.51 -0.24
C GLY A 384 45.07 -27.04 0.88
N GLY A 385 44.72 -26.79 2.16
CA GLY A 385 45.64 -26.96 3.28
C GLY A 385 45.52 -28.27 4.07
N ASP A 386 44.34 -28.90 4.06
CA ASP A 386 44.04 -30.07 4.90
C ASP A 386 43.36 -31.18 4.09
N VAL A 387 43.76 -32.43 4.32
CA VAL A 387 43.17 -33.63 3.70
C VAL A 387 41.82 -33.94 4.36
N ALA A 388 41.65 -33.64 5.65
CA ALA A 388 40.38 -33.81 6.35
C ALA A 388 39.29 -32.84 5.84
N GLU A 389 39.67 -31.64 5.40
CA GLU A 389 38.78 -30.73 4.68
C GLU A 389 38.32 -31.30 3.34
N LEU A 390 39.20 -32.04 2.66
CA LEU A 390 38.95 -32.71 1.38
C LEU A 390 37.97 -33.88 1.53
N GLU A 391 38.12 -34.69 2.58
CA GLU A 391 37.16 -35.75 2.95
C GLU A 391 35.79 -35.16 3.30
N THR A 392 35.76 -34.08 4.11
CA THR A 392 34.52 -33.37 4.46
C THR A 392 33.84 -32.75 3.23
N LEU A 393 34.61 -32.32 2.22
CA LEU A 393 34.08 -31.86 0.94
C LEU A 393 33.43 -32.99 0.15
N PHE A 394 34.05 -34.17 0.09
CA PHE A 394 33.46 -35.35 -0.58
C PHE A 394 32.16 -35.83 0.07
N ASP A 395 32.09 -35.91 1.40
CA ASP A 395 30.85 -36.23 2.12
C ASP A 395 29.72 -35.20 1.86
N ARG A 396 30.09 -33.96 1.55
CA ARG A 396 29.13 -32.91 1.18
C ARG A 396 28.68 -32.98 -0.28
N PHE A 397 29.45 -33.61 -1.16
CA PHE A 397 29.01 -33.88 -2.54
C PHE A 397 27.97 -35.02 -2.62
N GLU A 398 27.87 -35.90 -1.61
CA GLU A 398 26.87 -36.97 -1.61
C GLU A 398 25.42 -36.47 -1.55
N SER A 399 25.18 -35.34 -0.88
CA SER A 399 23.87 -34.68 -0.88
C SER A 399 24.04 -33.19 -0.59
N PRO A 400 23.40 -32.30 -1.36
CA PRO A 400 23.49 -30.86 -1.12
C PRO A 400 22.55 -30.41 0.01
N LEU A 401 21.76 -31.31 0.60
CA LEU A 401 20.87 -31.01 1.73
C LEU A 401 21.62 -31.07 3.07
N ALA A 402 21.22 -30.22 4.01
CA ALA A 402 21.66 -30.24 5.40
C ALA A 402 21.21 -31.56 6.09
N GLU A 403 21.85 -31.92 7.20
CA GLU A 403 21.50 -33.15 7.93
C GLU A 403 20.09 -33.12 8.53
N VAL A 404 19.59 -31.92 8.84
CA VAL A 404 18.29 -31.73 9.48
C VAL A 404 17.42 -30.86 8.57
N TRP A 405 16.41 -31.49 7.97
CA TRP A 405 15.35 -30.83 7.20
C TRP A 405 14.04 -31.58 7.36
N THR A 406 12.92 -30.89 7.12
CA THR A 406 11.61 -31.53 6.96
C THR A 406 11.07 -31.23 5.57
N PRO A 407 10.25 -32.12 4.97
CA PRO A 407 9.68 -31.89 3.65
C PRO A 407 8.95 -30.55 3.53
N GLU A 408 8.26 -30.11 4.57
CA GLU A 408 7.51 -28.85 4.58
C GLU A 408 8.44 -27.64 4.56
N SER A 409 9.50 -27.63 5.37
CA SER A 409 10.43 -26.51 5.44
C SER A 409 11.30 -26.42 4.18
N LEU A 410 11.74 -27.57 3.65
CA LEU A 410 12.47 -27.64 2.39
C LEU A 410 11.59 -27.19 1.21
N LEU A 411 10.31 -27.58 1.19
CA LEU A 411 9.36 -27.13 0.17
C LEU A 411 9.25 -25.59 0.16
N VAL A 412 9.10 -24.95 1.33
CA VAL A 412 9.01 -23.48 1.40
C VAL A 412 10.28 -22.81 0.89
N GLU A 413 11.47 -23.36 1.22
CA GLU A 413 12.73 -22.84 0.71
C GLU A 413 12.86 -23.02 -0.81
N ILE A 414 12.50 -24.19 -1.35
CA ILE A 414 12.46 -24.46 -2.80
C ILE A 414 11.51 -23.47 -3.49
N MET A 415 10.31 -23.25 -2.95
CA MET A 415 9.34 -22.31 -3.51
C MET A 415 9.95 -20.91 -3.66
N LEU A 416 10.61 -20.40 -2.61
CA LEU A 416 11.24 -19.08 -2.65
C LEU A 416 12.41 -19.02 -3.64
N LEU A 417 13.25 -20.06 -3.69
CA LEU A 417 14.37 -20.14 -4.64
C LEU A 417 13.90 -20.18 -6.10
N GLN A 418 12.75 -20.80 -6.36
CA GLN A 418 12.12 -20.84 -7.67
C GLN A 418 11.22 -19.62 -7.97
N GLY A 419 11.21 -18.60 -7.09
CA GLY A 419 10.49 -17.35 -7.31
C GLY A 419 8.98 -17.39 -7.01
N PHE A 420 8.50 -18.44 -6.33
CA PHE A 420 7.10 -18.53 -5.89
C PHE A 420 6.88 -17.78 -4.58
N PRO A 421 5.84 -16.94 -4.47
CA PRO A 421 5.53 -16.20 -3.24
C PRO A 421 4.98 -17.10 -2.14
N LEU A 422 5.01 -16.62 -0.89
CA LEU A 422 4.63 -17.38 0.32
C LEU A 422 3.14 -17.73 0.42
N ASP A 423 2.29 -17.02 -0.32
CA ASP A 423 0.85 -17.25 -0.43
C ASP A 423 0.49 -18.23 -1.56
N SER A 424 1.49 -18.76 -2.28
CA SER A 424 1.26 -19.78 -3.32
C SER A 424 0.42 -20.95 -2.79
N ALA A 425 -0.46 -21.44 -3.65
CA ALA A 425 -1.28 -22.62 -3.39
C ALA A 425 -0.44 -23.88 -3.63
N VAL A 426 -0.47 -24.79 -2.67
CA VAL A 426 0.20 -26.10 -2.74
C VAL A 426 -0.88 -27.16 -2.77
N THR A 427 -0.90 -27.97 -3.84
CA THR A 427 -1.90 -29.01 -4.04
C THR A 427 -1.21 -30.34 -4.35
N PRO A 428 -1.60 -31.46 -3.73
CA PRO A 428 -1.11 -32.76 -4.17
C PRO A 428 -1.59 -33.04 -5.59
N LEU A 429 -0.82 -33.81 -6.36
CA LEU A 429 -1.17 -34.22 -7.72
C LEU A 429 -1.67 -35.68 -7.72
N PRO A 430 -2.99 -35.93 -7.65
CA PRO A 430 -3.53 -37.28 -7.46
C PRO A 430 -3.27 -38.21 -8.65
N ALA A 431 -2.92 -37.65 -9.81
CA ALA A 431 -2.57 -38.41 -11.01
C ALA A 431 -1.29 -39.25 -10.82
N CYS A 432 -0.43 -38.90 -9.85
CA CYS A 432 0.79 -39.64 -9.52
C CYS A 432 0.59 -40.51 -8.26
N PRO A 433 0.01 -41.72 -8.36
CA PRO A 433 -0.34 -42.52 -7.17
C PRO A 433 0.87 -43.14 -6.46
N HIS A 434 2.02 -43.22 -7.14
CA HIS A 434 3.22 -43.87 -6.62
C HIS A 434 4.17 -42.92 -5.90
N ASN A 435 3.98 -41.61 -6.06
CA ASN A 435 4.84 -40.59 -5.46
C ASN A 435 4.02 -39.41 -4.94
N HIS A 436 4.47 -38.81 -3.84
CA HIS A 436 3.88 -37.60 -3.30
C HIS A 436 4.40 -36.37 -4.06
N VAL A 437 3.79 -36.11 -5.22
CA VAL A 437 4.07 -34.93 -6.02
C VAL A 437 3.16 -33.78 -5.59
N LEU A 438 3.77 -32.65 -5.26
CA LEU A 438 3.09 -31.40 -4.96
C LEU A 438 3.18 -30.45 -6.16
N ARG A 439 2.06 -29.86 -6.53
CA ARG A 439 1.98 -28.76 -7.51
C ARG A 439 1.76 -27.44 -6.78
N VAL A 440 2.64 -26.48 -7.06
CA VAL A 440 2.63 -25.12 -6.54
C VAL A 440 2.20 -24.16 -7.65
N THR A 441 1.24 -23.29 -7.33
CA THR A 441 0.69 -22.29 -8.25
C THR A 441 0.52 -20.94 -7.57
N SER A 442 0.68 -19.84 -8.30
CA SER A 442 0.44 -18.47 -7.82
C SER A 442 -0.19 -17.62 -8.93
N ASP A 443 -1.01 -16.64 -8.55
CA ASP A 443 -1.52 -15.60 -9.45
C ASP A 443 -0.41 -14.68 -9.99
N LEU A 444 0.76 -14.65 -9.34
CA LEU A 444 1.91 -13.84 -9.71
C LEU A 444 2.94 -14.58 -10.57
N VAL A 445 2.77 -15.89 -10.76
CA VAL A 445 3.73 -16.75 -11.50
C VAL A 445 3.01 -17.48 -12.62
N ALA A 446 3.47 -17.28 -13.86
CA ALA A 446 2.80 -17.80 -15.05
C ALA A 446 2.98 -19.32 -15.27
N HIS A 447 4.00 -19.91 -14.67
CA HIS A 447 4.31 -21.34 -14.78
C HIS A 447 4.04 -22.05 -13.44
N HIS A 448 4.04 -23.39 -13.47
CA HIS A 448 3.86 -24.21 -12.29
C HIS A 448 5.19 -24.77 -11.79
N LEU A 449 5.26 -24.99 -10.48
CA LEU A 449 6.34 -25.73 -9.84
C LEU A 449 5.80 -27.07 -9.34
N TYR A 450 6.48 -28.14 -9.68
CA TYR A 450 6.21 -29.49 -9.20
C TYR A 450 7.35 -29.94 -8.31
N VAL A 451 7.05 -30.47 -7.12
CA VAL A 451 8.07 -30.91 -6.15
C VAL A 451 7.76 -32.33 -5.70
N CYS A 452 8.77 -33.21 -5.77
CA CYS A 452 8.70 -34.57 -5.25
C CYS A 452 9.91 -34.81 -4.34
N LEU A 453 9.67 -34.97 -3.04
CA LEU A 453 10.72 -35.18 -2.02
C LEU A 453 10.79 -36.64 -1.54
N ASP A 454 10.17 -37.57 -2.27
CA ASP A 454 10.26 -38.99 -1.98
C ASP A 454 11.66 -39.53 -2.28
N GLU A 455 12.12 -40.51 -1.50
CA GLU A 455 13.45 -41.14 -1.66
C GLU A 455 13.64 -41.90 -2.98
N ARG A 456 12.55 -42.21 -3.70
CA ARG A 456 12.57 -42.90 -5.00
C ARG A 456 11.47 -42.38 -5.88
N LEU A 457 11.82 -42.00 -7.12
CA LEU A 457 10.85 -41.60 -8.13
C LEU A 457 10.45 -42.81 -8.97
N HIS A 458 9.17 -43.17 -8.95
CA HIS A 458 8.66 -44.27 -9.76
C HIS A 458 8.62 -43.87 -11.25
N PRO A 459 9.04 -44.74 -12.19
CA PRO A 459 9.10 -44.37 -13.61
C PRO A 459 7.75 -43.89 -14.20
N ALA A 460 6.63 -44.48 -13.76
CA ALA A 460 5.29 -44.05 -14.16
C ALA A 460 4.92 -42.61 -13.71
N THR A 461 5.54 -42.11 -12.62
CA THR A 461 5.39 -40.72 -12.20
C THR A 461 6.03 -39.78 -13.21
N ALA A 462 7.23 -40.11 -13.71
CA ALA A 462 7.88 -39.35 -14.77
C ALA A 462 7.02 -39.32 -16.05
N ASP A 463 6.37 -40.42 -16.42
CA ASP A 463 5.50 -40.46 -17.60
C ASP A 463 4.21 -39.64 -17.41
N THR A 464 3.71 -39.55 -16.18
CA THR A 464 2.46 -38.83 -15.84
C THR A 464 2.65 -37.31 -15.72
N LEU A 465 3.86 -36.84 -15.39
CA LEU A 465 4.19 -35.42 -15.28
C LEU A 465 4.10 -34.75 -16.66
N ALA A 466 2.96 -34.13 -16.94
CA ALA A 466 2.75 -33.28 -18.11
C ALA A 466 3.23 -31.85 -17.82
N LEU A 467 4.55 -31.64 -17.87
CA LEU A 467 5.16 -30.33 -17.64
C LEU A 467 5.02 -29.44 -18.89
N GLY A 468 4.57 -28.20 -18.70
CA GLY A 468 4.71 -27.16 -19.71
C GLY A 468 6.17 -26.78 -19.97
N ALA A 469 6.44 -26.03 -21.05
CA ALA A 469 7.80 -25.64 -21.45
C ALA A 469 8.55 -24.85 -20.36
N GLU A 470 7.82 -24.06 -19.57
CA GLU A 470 8.36 -23.23 -18.49
C GLU A 470 8.14 -23.83 -17.10
N ASP A 471 7.44 -24.97 -17.00
CA ASP A 471 7.15 -25.62 -15.71
C ASP A 471 8.43 -26.25 -15.15
N VAL A 472 8.66 -26.08 -13.84
CA VAL A 472 9.84 -26.62 -13.16
C VAL A 472 9.46 -27.86 -12.36
N PHE A 473 10.25 -28.93 -12.48
CA PHE A 473 10.14 -30.09 -11.60
C PHE A 473 11.37 -30.23 -10.71
N VAL A 474 11.17 -30.24 -9.39
CA VAL A 474 12.21 -30.40 -8.38
C VAL A 474 12.11 -31.78 -7.74
N CYS A 475 13.23 -32.52 -7.70
CA CYS A 475 13.31 -33.81 -7.03
C CYS A 475 14.71 -34.09 -6.46
N LEU A 476 14.82 -35.06 -5.56
CA LEU A 476 16.10 -35.48 -4.99
C LEU A 476 16.94 -36.26 -6.02
N ASP A 477 18.25 -35.99 -6.13
CA ASP A 477 19.14 -36.74 -7.03
C ASP A 477 19.17 -38.23 -6.67
N SER A 478 19.18 -38.52 -5.37
CA SER A 478 19.14 -39.88 -4.83
C SER A 478 17.87 -40.65 -5.20
N ALA A 479 16.80 -39.94 -5.60
CA ALA A 479 15.55 -40.56 -6.00
C ALA A 479 15.52 -41.03 -7.46
N LEU A 480 16.52 -40.67 -8.27
CA LEU A 480 16.54 -40.93 -9.70
C LEU A 480 17.46 -42.10 -10.06
N ASP A 481 16.90 -43.16 -10.66
CA ASP A 481 17.68 -44.18 -11.36
C ASP A 481 18.01 -43.76 -12.81
N GLU A 482 18.89 -44.50 -13.50
CA GLU A 482 19.32 -44.15 -14.88
C GLU A 482 18.14 -44.07 -15.86
N GLU A 483 17.15 -44.95 -15.70
CA GLU A 483 15.96 -44.99 -16.55
C GLU A 483 15.10 -43.72 -16.37
N THR A 484 14.91 -43.29 -15.13
CA THR A 484 14.12 -42.11 -14.79
C THR A 484 14.85 -40.82 -15.15
N LYS A 485 16.19 -40.76 -14.98
CA LYS A 485 17.02 -39.64 -15.45
C LYS A 485 16.84 -39.41 -16.95
N LEU A 486 16.90 -40.48 -17.75
CA LEU A 486 16.73 -40.39 -19.20
C LEU A 486 15.34 -39.85 -19.58
N ARG A 487 14.28 -40.32 -18.91
CA ARG A 487 12.89 -39.88 -19.17
C ARG A 487 12.65 -38.41 -18.80
N LEU A 488 13.36 -37.91 -17.79
CA LEU A 488 13.24 -36.54 -17.32
C LEU A 488 14.08 -35.54 -18.11
N GLN A 489 15.18 -35.97 -18.74
CA GLN A 489 16.07 -35.09 -19.51
C GLN A 489 15.51 -34.67 -20.89
N ASP A 490 14.46 -35.32 -21.38
CA ASP A 490 13.90 -35.05 -22.71
C ASP A 490 12.93 -33.86 -22.66
N GLY A 491 13.48 -32.64 -22.75
CA GLY A 491 12.72 -31.41 -22.96
C GLY A 491 12.01 -30.82 -21.73
N ARG A 492 12.38 -31.22 -20.51
CA ARG A 492 11.75 -30.75 -19.26
C ARG A 492 12.74 -29.91 -18.43
N ASN A 493 12.24 -28.87 -17.77
CA ASN A 493 13.02 -28.07 -16.83
C ASN A 493 13.07 -28.80 -15.47
N VAL A 494 14.08 -29.65 -15.28
CA VAL A 494 14.24 -30.46 -14.07
C VAL A 494 15.40 -29.95 -13.25
N VAL A 495 15.11 -29.62 -11.99
CA VAL A 495 16.10 -29.20 -10.99
C VAL A 495 16.28 -30.35 -10.02
N VAL A 496 17.50 -30.86 -9.94
CA VAL A 496 17.85 -31.96 -9.06
C VAL A 496 18.56 -31.39 -7.84
N ILE A 497 18.11 -31.79 -6.65
CA ILE A 497 18.62 -31.34 -5.34
C ILE A 497 19.02 -32.49 -4.43
#